data_AF-A0A5D4M671-F1
#
_entry.id   AF-A0A5D4M671-F1
#
_cell.length_a   1.000
_cell.length_b   1.000
_cell.length_c   1.000
_cell.angle_alpha   90.00
_cell.angle_beta   90.00
_cell.angle_gamma   90.00
#
_symmetry.space_group_name_H-M   'P 1'
#
loop_
_entity.id
_entity.type
_entity.pdbx_description
1 polymer ?
#
loop_
_entity_poly.entity_id
_entity_poly.type
_entity_poly.pdbx_seq_one_letter_code
_entity_poly.pdbx_strand_id
1 'polypeptide(L)'
;MDEENDLTFKESRLVHTSLTIVIVTMMFSALPEWSKFFFYMNAVVAAGAIIVSVNSWKRTELKKRYFSVLSYALLFSMSFMCAQPILRVAWGEGHSLWFYLGAIWVITFFVTTYMKENIFQAFSNTFENRFSISFHIAALLLILATPVVIVLVNIDDLYSQNTQFYLFGALLYICSMLLLTMLPAFLKHPKEIMKEEAEKTSRKLS
;
A
#
# COMPACT_ATOMS: atom_id res chain seq x y z
N MET A 1 10.05 -21.51 16.65
CA MET A 1 9.85 -22.50 15.57
C MET A 1 8.56 -22.08 14.90
N ASP A 2 8.60 -21.53 13.69
CA ASP A 2 7.37 -21.06 13.03
C ASP A 2 6.52 -22.25 12.61
N GLU A 3 5.23 -22.18 12.91
CA GLU A 3 4.28 -23.26 12.65
C GLU A 3 4.07 -23.48 11.14
N GLU A 4 4.10 -24.75 10.75
CA GLU A 4 3.70 -25.22 9.43
C GLU A 4 2.26 -24.80 9.14
N ASN A 5 1.96 -24.48 7.89
CA ASN A 5 0.64 -24.01 7.48
C ASN A 5 -0.39 -25.15 7.40
N ASP A 6 -0.90 -25.55 8.55
CA ASP A 6 -2.00 -26.51 8.72
C ASP A 6 -3.37 -25.84 8.95
N LEU A 7 -3.50 -24.55 8.57
CA LEU A 7 -4.69 -23.76 8.86
C LEU A 7 -5.94 -24.33 8.20
N THR A 8 -6.96 -24.57 9.01
CA THR A 8 -8.30 -24.88 8.50
C THR A 8 -8.87 -23.67 7.73
N PHE A 9 -9.84 -23.92 6.84
CA PHE A 9 -10.48 -22.85 6.07
C PHE A 9 -11.07 -21.75 6.97
N LYS A 10 -11.63 -22.12 8.13
CA LYS A 10 -12.20 -21.16 9.09
C LYS A 10 -11.12 -20.27 9.74
N GLU A 11 -9.98 -20.85 10.08
CA GLU A 11 -8.86 -20.14 10.73
C GLU A 11 -8.05 -19.28 9.75
N SER A 12 -8.10 -19.61 8.46
CA SER A 12 -7.43 -18.84 7.41
C SER A 12 -7.87 -17.37 7.36
N ARG A 13 -9.09 -17.05 7.82
CA ARG A 13 -9.74 -15.74 7.66
C ARG A 13 -9.89 -15.29 6.20
N LEU A 14 -9.67 -16.18 5.24
CA LEU A 14 -9.68 -15.90 3.81
C LEU A 14 -11.02 -15.30 3.35
N VAL A 15 -12.14 -15.84 3.82
CA VAL A 15 -13.49 -15.35 3.49
C VAL A 15 -13.68 -13.93 4.00
N HIS A 16 -13.36 -13.69 5.28
CA HIS A 16 -13.53 -12.38 5.90
C HIS A 16 -12.70 -11.33 5.16
N THR A 17 -11.41 -11.59 4.93
CA THR A 17 -10.54 -10.65 4.23
C THR A 17 -10.98 -10.43 2.78
N SER A 18 -11.36 -11.49 2.06
CA SER A 18 -11.84 -11.37 0.67
C SER A 18 -13.11 -10.53 0.59
N LEU A 19 -14.05 -10.74 1.51
CA LEU A 19 -15.29 -9.97 1.58
C LEU A 19 -15.00 -8.50 1.91
N THR A 20 -14.10 -8.23 2.86
CA THR A 20 -13.66 -6.86 3.17
C THR A 20 -13.06 -6.19 1.94
N ILE A 21 -12.17 -6.86 1.20
CA ILE A 21 -11.58 -6.32 -0.03
C ILE A 21 -12.69 -5.99 -1.04
N VAL A 22 -13.62 -6.90 -1.30
CA VAL A 22 -14.71 -6.64 -2.25
C VAL A 22 -15.57 -5.46 -1.81
N ILE A 23 -16.06 -5.45 -0.57
CA ILE A 23 -16.94 -4.38 -0.09
C ILE A 23 -16.24 -3.03 -0.20
N VAL A 24 -15.01 -2.91 0.34
CA VAL A 24 -14.29 -1.64 0.38
C VAL A 24 -13.93 -1.17 -1.03
N THR A 25 -13.43 -2.05 -1.89
CA THR A 25 -13.06 -1.67 -3.26
C THR A 25 -14.27 -1.19 -4.08
N MET A 26 -15.44 -1.80 -3.89
CA MET A 26 -16.68 -1.37 -4.55
C MET A 26 -17.21 -0.05 -4.00
N MET A 27 -17.07 0.20 -2.69
CA MET A 27 -17.45 1.50 -2.10
C MET A 27 -16.67 2.67 -2.71
N PHE A 28 -15.38 2.49 -2.97
CA PHE A 28 -14.54 3.52 -3.58
C PHE A 28 -14.89 3.81 -5.05
N SER A 29 -15.60 2.90 -5.73
CA SER A 29 -16.13 3.17 -7.08
C SER A 29 -17.21 4.26 -7.09
N ALA A 30 -17.83 4.52 -5.94
CA ALA A 30 -18.83 5.57 -5.76
C ALA A 30 -18.26 6.92 -5.29
N LEU A 31 -16.95 7.04 -5.05
CA LEU A 31 -16.32 8.27 -4.53
C LEU A 31 -15.50 9.01 -5.60
N PRO A 32 -15.72 10.32 -5.84
CA PRO A 32 -16.78 11.18 -5.27
C PRO A 32 -18.17 10.91 -5.89
N GLU A 33 -18.20 10.45 -7.13
CA GLU A 33 -19.43 10.04 -7.83
C GLU A 33 -19.28 8.63 -8.41
N TRP A 34 -20.39 8.01 -8.81
CA TRP A 34 -20.34 6.68 -9.42
C TRP A 34 -19.62 6.69 -10.77
N SER A 35 -18.66 5.79 -10.95
CA SER A 35 -18.05 5.53 -12.27
C SER A 35 -17.96 4.06 -12.59
N LYS A 36 -18.48 3.71 -13.76
CA LYS A 36 -18.36 2.36 -14.34
C LYS A 36 -16.90 1.98 -14.59
N PHE A 37 -16.08 2.94 -15.02
CA PHE A 37 -14.66 2.70 -15.28
C PHE A 37 -13.92 2.28 -14.01
N PHE A 38 -14.09 3.04 -12.91
CA PHE A 38 -13.48 2.71 -11.62
C PHE A 38 -14.09 1.45 -10.99
N PHE A 39 -15.38 1.18 -11.22
CA PHE A 39 -15.99 -0.09 -10.81
C PHE A 39 -15.29 -1.29 -11.44
N TYR A 40 -15.06 -1.29 -12.75
CA TYR A 40 -14.36 -2.39 -13.41
C TYR A 40 -12.90 -2.50 -12.95
N MET A 41 -12.19 -1.38 -12.79
CA MET A 41 -10.83 -1.42 -12.25
C MET A 41 -10.77 -2.00 -10.84
N ASN A 42 -11.70 -1.60 -9.96
CA ASN A 42 -11.76 -2.06 -8.58
C ASN A 42 -12.13 -3.53 -8.51
N ALA A 43 -13.01 -4.01 -9.39
CA ALA A 43 -13.31 -5.43 -9.55
C ALA A 43 -12.07 -6.25 -9.94
N VAL A 44 -11.25 -5.76 -10.87
CA VAL A 44 -10.01 -6.43 -11.29
C VAL A 44 -9.01 -6.50 -10.13
N VAL A 45 -8.82 -5.40 -9.40
CA VAL A 45 -7.92 -5.36 -8.23
C VAL A 45 -8.40 -6.31 -7.13
N ALA A 46 -9.70 -6.30 -6.81
CA ALA A 46 -10.28 -7.20 -5.82
C ALA A 46 -10.11 -8.67 -6.23
N ALA A 47 -10.42 -9.01 -7.48
CA ALA A 47 -10.23 -10.36 -8.00
C ALA A 47 -8.76 -10.81 -7.92
N GLY A 48 -7.82 -9.95 -8.33
CA GLY A 48 -6.38 -10.21 -8.22
C GLY A 48 -5.94 -10.46 -6.78
N ALA A 49 -6.38 -9.62 -5.83
CA ALA A 49 -6.05 -9.75 -4.42
C ALA A 49 -6.61 -11.05 -3.81
N ILE A 50 -7.82 -11.46 -4.19
CA ILE A 50 -8.42 -12.74 -3.80
C ILE A 50 -7.62 -13.90 -4.37
N ILE A 51 -7.26 -13.87 -5.66
CA ILE A 51 -6.46 -14.92 -6.31
C ILE A 51 -5.12 -15.09 -5.60
N VAL A 52 -4.42 -13.99 -5.30
CA VAL A 52 -3.16 -14.01 -4.55
C VAL A 52 -3.36 -14.62 -3.16
N SER A 53 -4.42 -14.23 -2.46
CA SER A 53 -4.73 -14.72 -1.10
C SER A 53 -5.05 -16.22 -1.07
N VAL A 54 -5.85 -16.70 -2.03
CA VAL A 54 -6.18 -18.13 -2.20
C VAL A 54 -4.95 -18.94 -2.56
N ASN A 55 -4.15 -18.45 -3.52
CA ASN A 55 -2.93 -19.12 -3.94
C ASN A 55 -1.91 -19.20 -2.81
N SER A 56 -1.77 -18.13 -2.02
CA SER A 56 -0.93 -18.16 -0.84
C SER A 56 -1.44 -19.16 0.18
N TRP A 57 -2.74 -19.18 0.50
CA TRP A 57 -3.28 -20.16 1.46
C TRP A 57 -2.95 -21.61 1.07
N LYS A 58 -3.05 -21.95 -0.23
CA LYS A 58 -2.80 -23.30 -0.74
C LYS A 58 -1.32 -23.68 -0.88
N ARG A 59 -0.43 -22.72 -1.14
CA ARG A 59 0.96 -23.01 -1.57
C ARG A 59 2.02 -22.64 -0.54
N THR A 60 1.64 -21.91 0.50
CA THR A 60 2.63 -21.41 1.47
C THR A 60 2.86 -22.44 2.57
N GLU A 61 4.12 -22.77 2.84
CA GLU A 61 4.50 -23.75 3.88
C GLU A 61 4.32 -23.21 5.30
N LEU A 62 4.45 -21.90 5.52
CA LEU A 62 4.49 -21.30 6.85
C LEU A 62 3.26 -20.41 7.10
N LYS A 63 2.62 -20.56 8.27
CA LYS A 63 1.46 -19.72 8.67
C LYS A 63 1.78 -18.23 8.62
N LYS A 64 2.94 -17.84 9.15
CA LYS A 64 3.38 -16.42 9.15
C LYS A 64 3.49 -15.86 7.74
N ARG A 65 4.03 -16.64 6.80
CA ARG A 65 4.15 -16.22 5.40
C ARG A 65 2.78 -16.03 4.77
N TYR A 66 1.83 -16.94 5.04
CA TYR A 66 0.46 -16.82 4.57
C TYR A 66 -0.19 -15.52 5.06
N PHE A 67 -0.20 -15.26 6.37
CA PHE A 67 -0.81 -14.04 6.91
C PHE A 67 -0.11 -12.75 6.45
N SER A 68 1.20 -12.80 6.19
CA SER A 68 1.95 -11.68 5.63
C SER A 68 1.49 -11.36 4.20
N VAL A 69 1.30 -12.38 3.35
CA VAL A 69 0.80 -12.20 1.98
C VAL A 69 -0.67 -11.77 1.98
N LEU A 70 -1.49 -12.31 2.88
CA LEU A 70 -2.89 -11.89 3.05
C LEU A 70 -2.97 -10.40 3.44
N SER A 71 -2.12 -9.95 4.37
CA SER A 71 -2.02 -8.55 4.77
C SER A 71 -1.50 -7.67 3.62
N TYR A 72 -0.51 -8.14 2.86
CA TYR A 72 -0.02 -7.46 1.66
C TYR A 72 -1.15 -7.21 0.66
N ALA A 73 -1.95 -8.23 0.35
CA ALA A 73 -3.05 -8.11 -0.61
C ALA A 73 -4.12 -7.10 -0.16
N LEU A 74 -4.45 -7.09 1.14
CA LEU A 74 -5.37 -6.13 1.73
C LEU A 74 -4.80 -4.70 1.68
N LEU A 75 -3.57 -4.49 2.16
CA LEU A 75 -2.95 -3.17 2.22
C LEU A 75 -2.69 -2.60 0.82
N PHE A 76 -2.34 -3.45 -0.15
CA PHE A 76 -2.20 -3.03 -1.55
C PHE A 76 -3.53 -2.55 -2.11
N SER A 77 -4.61 -3.31 -1.87
CA SER A 77 -5.96 -2.91 -2.28
C SER A 77 -6.35 -1.57 -1.64
N MET A 78 -6.11 -1.40 -0.34
CA MET A 78 -6.37 -0.14 0.37
C MET A 78 -5.55 1.02 -0.19
N SER A 79 -4.25 0.83 -0.45
CA SER A 79 -3.40 1.85 -1.06
C SER A 79 -3.95 2.28 -2.42
N PHE A 80 -4.28 1.33 -3.28
CA PHE A 80 -4.84 1.62 -4.60
C PHE A 80 -6.17 2.38 -4.51
N MET A 81 -7.07 1.99 -3.60
CA MET A 81 -8.36 2.66 -3.42
C MET A 81 -8.20 4.09 -2.89
N CYS A 82 -7.35 4.30 -1.88
CA CYS A 82 -7.11 5.61 -1.29
C CYS A 82 -6.46 6.61 -2.26
N ALA A 83 -5.78 6.15 -3.31
CA ALA A 83 -5.28 7.05 -4.36
C ALA A 83 -6.39 7.59 -5.27
N GLN A 84 -7.51 6.88 -5.41
CA GLN A 84 -8.52 7.19 -6.44
C GLN A 84 -9.21 8.55 -6.27
N PRO A 85 -9.65 8.97 -5.07
CA PRO A 85 -10.45 10.20 -4.95
C PRO A 85 -9.74 11.43 -5.53
N ILE A 86 -8.45 11.64 -5.24
CA ILE A 86 -7.70 12.77 -5.79
C ILE A 86 -7.48 12.65 -7.31
N LEU A 87 -7.20 11.44 -7.80
CA LEU A 87 -7.00 11.18 -9.22
C LEU A 87 -8.28 11.45 -10.01
N ARG A 88 -9.44 11.11 -9.42
CA ARG A 88 -10.76 11.28 -10.02
C ARG A 88 -11.19 12.73 -10.08
N VAL A 89 -10.97 13.48 -8.99
CA VAL A 89 -11.27 14.92 -8.96
C VAL A 89 -10.38 15.65 -9.98
N ALA A 90 -9.07 15.41 -9.95
CA ALA A 90 -8.13 16.03 -10.87
C ALA A 90 -8.41 15.68 -12.35
N TRP A 91 -8.83 14.45 -12.64
CA TRP A 91 -9.24 14.06 -13.99
C TRP A 91 -10.59 14.70 -14.38
N GLY A 92 -11.59 14.66 -13.50
CA GLY A 92 -12.91 15.23 -13.76
C GLY A 92 -12.88 16.73 -14.11
N GLU A 93 -11.96 17.47 -13.51
CA GLU A 93 -11.74 18.90 -13.77
C GLU A 93 -10.77 19.18 -14.93
N GLY A 94 -10.20 18.14 -15.55
CA GLY A 94 -9.31 18.28 -16.71
C GLY A 94 -7.88 18.71 -16.37
N HIS A 95 -7.50 18.76 -15.09
CA HIS A 95 -6.13 19.08 -14.68
C HIS A 95 -5.18 17.92 -15.00
N SER A 96 -3.98 18.22 -15.51
CA SER A 96 -2.94 17.20 -15.74
C SER A 96 -2.40 16.55 -14.46
N LEU A 97 -2.79 17.05 -13.28
CA LEU A 97 -2.38 16.55 -11.97
C LEU A 97 -2.65 15.05 -11.78
N TRP A 98 -3.75 14.52 -12.31
CA TRP A 98 -4.07 13.09 -12.18
C TRP A 98 -2.98 12.20 -12.80
N PHE A 99 -2.40 12.63 -13.93
CA PHE A 99 -1.35 11.88 -14.61
C PHE A 99 -0.07 11.86 -13.78
N TYR A 100 0.32 13.00 -13.21
CA TYR A 100 1.51 13.10 -12.36
C TYR A 100 1.36 12.28 -11.07
N LEU A 101 0.22 12.40 -10.38
CA LEU A 101 -0.05 11.61 -9.17
C LEU A 101 -0.11 10.11 -9.49
N GLY A 102 -0.78 9.73 -10.58
CA GLY A 102 -0.82 8.33 -11.03
C GLY A 102 0.57 7.78 -11.34
N ALA A 103 1.40 8.55 -12.06
CA ALA A 103 2.78 8.17 -12.37
C ALA A 103 3.64 8.04 -11.10
N ILE A 104 3.54 8.98 -10.15
CA ILE A 104 4.26 8.90 -8.87
C ILE A 104 3.87 7.65 -8.09
N TRP A 105 2.57 7.32 -8.04
CA TRP A 105 2.09 6.11 -7.37
C TRP A 105 2.68 4.85 -8.01
N VAL A 106 2.61 4.74 -9.35
CA VAL A 106 3.14 3.59 -10.09
C VAL A 106 4.67 3.46 -9.94
N ILE A 107 5.41 4.56 -10.08
CA ILE A 107 6.87 4.58 -9.88
C ILE A 107 7.20 4.14 -8.46
N THR A 108 6.48 4.66 -7.46
CA THR A 108 6.70 4.29 -6.07
C THR A 108 6.46 2.81 -5.85
N PHE A 109 5.38 2.24 -6.39
CA PHE A 109 5.11 0.80 -6.30
C PHE A 109 6.26 -0.05 -6.85
N PHE A 110 6.77 0.27 -8.04
CA PHE A 110 7.85 -0.49 -8.66
C PHE A 110 9.19 -0.31 -7.92
N VAL A 111 9.54 0.93 -7.57
CA VAL A 111 10.78 1.24 -6.84
C VAL A 111 10.77 0.56 -5.47
N THR A 112 9.68 0.65 -4.71
CA THR A 112 9.62 0.03 -3.38
C THR A 112 9.64 -1.49 -3.50
N THR A 113 8.95 -2.07 -4.48
CA THR A 113 9.00 -3.52 -4.72
C THR A 113 10.40 -4.00 -5.13
N TYR A 114 11.11 -3.24 -5.97
CA TYR A 114 12.49 -3.53 -6.35
C TYR A 114 13.44 -3.45 -5.15
N MET A 115 13.23 -2.47 -4.28
CA MET A 115 14.03 -2.23 -3.08
C MET A 115 13.54 -2.99 -1.84
N LYS A 116 12.80 -4.09 -2.02
CA LYS A 116 12.15 -4.84 -0.91
C LYS A 116 13.08 -5.14 0.27
N GLU A 117 14.33 -5.50 -0.02
CA GLU A 117 15.33 -5.86 0.98
C GLU A 117 15.76 -4.65 1.81
N ASN A 118 16.06 -3.55 1.13
CA ASN A 118 16.48 -2.31 1.77
C ASN A 118 15.33 -1.72 2.60
N ILE A 119 14.09 -1.82 2.12
CA ILE A 119 12.90 -1.37 2.84
C ILE A 119 12.66 -2.23 4.09
N PHE A 120 12.77 -3.56 3.98
CA PHE A 120 12.71 -4.44 5.15
C PHE A 120 13.80 -4.10 6.17
N GLN A 121 15.03 -3.83 5.72
CA GLN A 121 16.12 -3.39 6.60
C GLN A 121 15.84 -2.02 7.24
N ALA A 122 15.21 -1.10 6.53
CA ALA A 122 14.82 0.20 7.05
C ALA A 122 13.80 0.10 8.17
N PHE A 123 12.84 -0.84 8.09
CA PHE A 123 11.87 -1.06 9.16
C PHE A 123 12.43 -1.89 10.32
N SER A 124 13.26 -2.90 10.05
CA SER A 124 13.85 -3.75 11.10
C SER A 124 14.95 -3.05 11.89
N ASN A 125 15.72 -2.14 11.27
CA ASN A 125 16.84 -1.40 11.89
C ASN A 125 16.60 0.09 11.74
N THR A 126 15.49 0.53 12.31
CA THR A 126 14.98 1.88 12.17
C THR A 126 16.03 2.90 12.64
N PHE A 127 16.44 3.77 11.72
CA PHE A 127 17.46 4.82 11.91
C PHE A 127 18.90 4.34 12.18
N GLU A 128 19.21 3.06 12.02
CA GLU A 128 20.57 2.56 12.24
C GLU A 128 21.49 2.73 11.02
N ASN A 129 20.93 2.69 9.81
CA ASN A 129 21.69 2.82 8.56
C ASN A 129 21.29 4.06 7.75
N ARG A 130 22.23 4.57 6.93
CA ARG A 130 22.01 5.78 6.12
C ARG A 130 20.79 5.65 5.21
N PHE A 131 20.56 4.46 4.67
CA PHE A 131 19.41 4.18 3.82
C PHE A 131 18.08 4.34 4.58
N SER A 132 17.97 3.80 5.79
CA SER A 132 16.78 3.90 6.65
C SER A 132 16.48 5.34 6.99
N ILE A 133 17.49 6.11 7.36
CA ILE A 133 17.33 7.54 7.67
C ILE A 133 16.82 8.28 6.42
N SER A 134 17.50 8.10 5.27
CA SER A 134 17.08 8.73 4.01
C SER A 134 15.67 8.32 3.57
N PHE A 135 15.30 7.05 3.74
CA PHE A 135 13.97 6.54 3.40
C PHE A 135 12.88 7.20 4.25
N HIS A 136 13.05 7.26 5.57
CA HIS A 136 12.06 7.89 6.46
C HIS A 136 11.97 9.40 6.23
N ILE A 137 13.09 10.09 5.97
CA ILE A 137 13.09 11.51 5.60
C ILE A 137 12.35 11.71 4.27
N ALA A 138 12.62 10.88 3.26
CA ALA A 138 11.94 10.98 1.97
C ALA A 138 10.42 10.73 2.10
N ALA A 139 10.02 9.74 2.89
CA ALA A 139 8.61 9.49 3.20
C ALA A 139 7.97 10.69 3.91
N LEU A 140 8.66 11.28 4.89
CA LEU A 140 8.18 12.49 5.59
C LEU A 140 8.05 13.68 4.64
N LEU A 141 9.05 13.92 3.79
CA LEU A 141 8.99 14.98 2.79
C LEU A 141 7.83 14.78 1.82
N LEU A 142 7.56 13.54 1.41
CA LEU A 142 6.42 13.22 0.54
C LEU A 142 5.07 13.51 1.22
N ILE A 143 4.94 13.17 2.51
CA ILE A 143 3.76 13.50 3.32
C ILE A 143 3.56 15.02 3.38
N LEU A 144 4.62 15.79 3.64
CA LEU A 144 4.53 17.24 3.82
C LEU A 144 4.37 18.00 2.49
N ALA A 145 4.97 17.51 1.41
CA ALA A 145 4.91 18.16 0.10
C ALA A 145 3.55 17.98 -0.57
N THR A 146 2.89 16.83 -0.38
CA THR A 146 1.58 16.53 -1.00
C THR A 146 0.51 17.61 -0.76
N PRO A 147 0.22 18.05 0.48
CA PRO A 147 -0.77 19.09 0.73
C PRO A 147 -0.33 20.45 0.17
N VAL A 148 0.98 20.76 0.19
CA VAL A 148 1.50 22.01 -0.36
C VAL A 148 1.29 22.08 -1.86
N VAL A 149 1.63 21.01 -2.60
CA VAL A 149 1.41 20.94 -4.06
C VAL A 149 -0.07 21.08 -4.39
N ILE A 150 -0.94 20.43 -3.62
CA ILE A 150 -2.39 20.48 -3.86
C ILE A 150 -2.95 21.89 -3.59
N VAL A 151 -2.49 22.57 -2.56
CA VAL A 151 -2.86 23.98 -2.29
C VAL A 151 -2.36 24.91 -3.39
N LEU A 152 -1.11 24.74 -3.84
CA LEU A 152 -0.53 25.59 -4.89
C LEU A 152 -1.21 25.43 -6.24
N VAL A 153 -1.57 24.20 -6.62
CA VAL A 153 -2.24 23.92 -7.90
C VAL A 153 -3.69 24.42 -7.91
N ASN A 154 -4.35 24.48 -6.74
CA ASN A 154 -5.74 24.89 -6.61
C ASN A 154 -5.90 26.28 -5.99
N ILE A 155 -4.87 27.12 -6.00
CA ILE A 155 -4.89 28.40 -5.29
C ILE A 155 -6.00 29.34 -5.82
N ASP A 156 -6.30 29.24 -7.11
CA ASP A 156 -7.34 30.01 -7.79
C ASP A 156 -8.76 29.46 -7.50
N ASP A 157 -8.87 28.17 -7.17
CA ASP A 157 -10.13 27.45 -6.92
C ASP A 157 -10.36 27.10 -5.44
N LEU A 158 -9.53 27.66 -4.54
CA LEU A 158 -9.48 27.32 -3.11
C LEU A 158 -10.76 27.68 -2.33
N TYR A 159 -11.67 28.44 -2.96
CA TYR A 159 -12.97 28.84 -2.43
C TYR A 159 -14.15 28.14 -3.11
N SER A 160 -13.90 27.17 -3.99
CA SER A 160 -14.94 26.38 -4.66
C SER A 160 -15.44 25.22 -3.78
N GLN A 161 -16.62 24.67 -4.09
CA GLN A 161 -17.13 23.46 -3.41
C GLN A 161 -16.19 22.25 -3.52
N ASN A 162 -15.30 22.23 -4.53
CA ASN A 162 -14.42 21.10 -4.80
C ASN A 162 -13.18 21.06 -3.90
N THR A 163 -12.84 22.16 -3.21
CA THR A 163 -11.67 22.22 -2.32
C THR A 163 -11.73 21.16 -1.21
N GLN A 164 -12.92 20.82 -0.71
CA GLN A 164 -13.08 19.77 0.30
C GLN A 164 -12.70 18.37 -0.24
N PHE A 165 -13.09 18.07 -1.48
CA PHE A 165 -12.73 16.80 -2.13
C PHE A 165 -11.24 16.71 -2.45
N TYR A 166 -10.61 17.83 -2.80
CA TYR A 166 -9.15 17.91 -2.94
C TYR A 166 -8.42 17.66 -1.62
N LEU A 167 -8.84 18.28 -0.52
CA LEU A 167 -8.22 18.09 0.79
C LEU A 167 -8.40 16.65 1.30
N PHE A 168 -9.61 16.10 1.19
CA PHE A 168 -9.86 14.71 1.57
C PHE A 168 -9.09 13.72 0.68
N GLY A 169 -9.08 13.97 -0.63
CA GLY A 169 -8.30 13.21 -1.60
C GLY A 169 -6.80 13.27 -1.33
N ALA A 170 -6.27 14.43 -0.93
CA ALA A 170 -4.88 14.62 -0.54
C ALA A 170 -4.50 13.72 0.64
N LEU A 171 -5.31 13.74 1.70
CA LEU A 171 -5.08 12.93 2.90
C LEU A 171 -5.10 11.45 2.58
N LEU A 172 -6.08 10.99 1.79
CA LEU A 172 -6.14 9.61 1.35
C LEU A 172 -4.96 9.23 0.45
N TYR A 173 -4.49 10.14 -0.41
CA TYR A 173 -3.32 9.90 -1.24
C TYR A 173 -2.05 9.74 -0.40
N ILE A 174 -1.86 10.56 0.65
CA ILE A 174 -0.76 10.39 1.60
C ILE A 174 -0.85 9.02 2.28
N CYS A 175 -2.04 8.64 2.77
CA CYS A 175 -2.26 7.30 3.34
C CYS A 175 -1.93 6.20 2.33
N SER A 176 -2.33 6.37 1.07
CA SER A 176 -2.03 5.45 -0.02
C SER A 176 -0.52 5.25 -0.20
N MET A 177 0.24 6.34 -0.25
CA MET A 177 1.70 6.31 -0.42
C MET A 177 2.41 5.69 0.77
N LEU A 178 1.95 5.97 2.00
CA LEU A 178 2.49 5.33 3.21
C LEU A 178 2.29 3.82 3.19
N LEU A 179 1.08 3.37 2.86
CA LEU A 179 0.80 1.94 2.73
C LEU A 179 1.71 1.32 1.65
N LEU A 180 1.83 1.96 0.48
CA LEU A 180 2.60 1.48 -0.65
C LEU A 180 4.10 1.29 -0.34
N THR A 181 4.66 2.21 0.45
CA THR A 181 6.07 2.14 0.87
C THR A 181 6.34 1.05 1.91
N MET A 182 5.34 0.66 2.70
CA MET A 182 5.44 -0.42 3.68
C MET A 182 5.23 -1.82 3.07
N LEU A 183 4.50 -1.92 1.95
CA LEU A 183 4.14 -3.20 1.33
C LEU A 183 5.30 -4.19 1.14
N PRO A 184 6.49 -3.79 0.65
CA PRO A 184 7.56 -4.75 0.38
C PRO A 184 8.06 -5.47 1.64
N ALA A 185 7.93 -4.85 2.82
CA ALA A 185 8.31 -5.47 4.09
C ALA A 185 7.49 -6.75 4.36
N PHE A 186 6.24 -6.80 3.92
CA PHE A 186 5.37 -7.97 4.04
C PHE A 186 5.75 -9.10 3.06
N LEU A 187 6.56 -8.82 2.03
CA LEU A 187 7.02 -9.80 1.07
C LEU A 187 8.36 -10.46 1.44
N LYS A 188 8.98 -10.09 2.56
CA LYS A 188 10.17 -10.78 3.08
C LYS A 188 9.81 -12.17 3.61
N HIS A 189 10.62 -13.18 3.30
CA HIS A 189 10.34 -14.56 3.71
C HIS A 189 10.74 -14.80 5.17
N PRO A 190 9.91 -15.42 6.03
CA PRO A 190 10.25 -15.63 7.45
C PRO A 190 11.59 -16.33 7.69
N LYS A 191 11.92 -17.35 6.87
CA LYS A 191 13.22 -18.06 6.92
C LYS A 191 14.43 -17.10 6.74
N GLU A 192 14.30 -16.07 5.92
CA GLU A 192 15.37 -15.09 5.71
C GLU A 192 15.51 -14.14 6.90
N ILE A 193 14.39 -13.73 7.50
CA ILE A 193 14.36 -12.89 8.70
C ILE A 193 15.10 -13.60 9.85
N MET A 194 14.80 -14.88 10.07
CA MET A 194 15.47 -15.69 11.09
C MET A 194 16.98 -15.78 10.87
N LYS A 195 17.41 -15.92 9.61
CA LYS A 195 18.84 -15.96 9.27
C LYS A 195 19.52 -14.63 9.61
N GLU A 196 18.92 -13.51 9.25
CA GLU A 196 19.44 -12.17 9.56
C GLU A 196 19.50 -11.90 11.08
N GLU A 197 18.49 -12.35 11.84
CA GLU A 197 18.46 -12.23 13.31
C GLU A 197 19.54 -13.09 13.99
N ALA A 198 19.75 -14.32 13.51
CA ALA A 198 20.79 -15.21 14.00
C ALA A 198 22.19 -14.65 13.73
N GLU A 199 22.42 -14.12 12.53
CA GLU A 199 23.69 -13.47 12.16
C GLU A 199 23.96 -12.22 13.01
N LYS A 200 22.95 -11.38 13.27
CA LYS A 200 23.09 -10.22 14.18
C LYS A 200 23.44 -10.63 15.60
N THR A 201 22.79 -11.67 16.11
CA THR A 201 23.05 -12.18 17.46
C THR A 201 24.48 -12.71 17.57
N SER A 202 24.94 -13.46 16.56
CA SER A 202 26.33 -13.94 16.50
C SER A 202 27.34 -12.78 16.48
N ARG A 203 27.09 -11.69 15.75
CA ARG A 203 27.99 -10.52 15.71
C ARG A 203 28.03 -9.71 16.99
N LYS A 204 26.97 -9.73 17.80
CA LYS A 204 26.94 -9.05 19.11
C LYS A 204 27.70 -9.82 20.19
N LEU A 205 27.95 -11.12 19.97
CA LEU A 205 28.63 -12.02 20.90
C LEU A 205 30.12 -12.23 20.57
N SER A 206 30.58 -11.77 19.40
CA SER A 206 31.98 -11.74 18.96
C SER A 206 32.62 -10.40 19.28
#